data_AF-A0A3Q4AYG6-F1
#
_entry.id   AF-A0A3Q4AYG6-F1
#
_cell.length_a   1.000
_cell.length_b   1.000
_cell.length_c   1.000
_cell.angle_alpha   90.00
_cell.angle_beta   90.00
_cell.angle_gamma   90.00
#
_symmetry.space_group_name_H-M   'P 1'
#
loop_
_entity.id
_entity.type
_entity.pdbx_description
1 polymer ?
#
loop_
_entity_poly.entity_id
_entity_poly.type
_entity_poly.pdbx_seq_one_letter_code
_entity_poly.pdbx_strand_id
1 'polypeptide(L)'
;MWYCRVQRLTEKSGAMKLLPENIRVLYFASGGVEPYVEIITVKDAKRRLSLSSEDSEFCLDEIVAVALASSSMMCFNNLFQQLAAHMPARTQGYPWQLVYSTAVHGSSLKTLYRNMVGLDSPVLLVIKDLHKKVFGAFSSDPFRVSASCYGTGETFLFSFNSDFQVRLEWSGENSYFVSGNLESLQIGGGGGGFGLWLDADLYHGSSFSCPTFRNASLSTQEDFIVQDLEVWTVQN
;
A
#
# COMPACT_ATOMS: atom_id res chain seq x y z
N MET A 1 -40.95 40.56 13.16
CA MET A 1 -41.68 40.20 11.92
C MET A 1 -40.67 39.83 10.85
N TRP A 2 -40.43 38.54 10.65
CA TRP A 2 -39.88 38.00 9.40
C TRP A 2 -40.64 36.70 9.15
N TYR A 3 -41.35 36.66 8.02
CA TYR A 3 -42.26 35.59 7.63
C TYR A 3 -41.65 34.84 6.44
N CYS A 4 -41.57 33.52 6.58
CA CYS A 4 -41.89 32.51 5.58
C CYS A 4 -41.08 32.42 4.27
N ARG A 5 -40.45 31.25 4.04
CA ARG A 5 -40.97 30.30 3.03
C ARG A 5 -40.35 28.91 3.19
N VAL A 6 -41.10 28.01 3.83
CA VAL A 6 -40.94 26.57 3.65
C VAL A 6 -41.58 26.24 2.30
N GLN A 7 -40.77 26.02 1.27
CA GLN A 7 -41.28 25.42 0.03
C GLN A 7 -41.53 23.94 0.30
N ARG A 8 -42.82 23.60 0.37
CA ARG A 8 -43.32 22.23 0.24
C ARG A 8 -42.83 21.68 -1.10
N LEU A 9 -41.85 20.78 -1.05
CA LEU A 9 -41.64 19.85 -2.15
C LEU A 9 -42.85 18.92 -2.15
N THR A 10 -43.65 19.08 -3.19
CA THR A 10 -44.75 18.20 -3.56
C THR A 10 -44.27 16.75 -3.51
N GLU A 11 -44.92 15.93 -2.70
CA GLU A 11 -44.80 14.47 -2.73
C GLU A 11 -45.22 13.97 -4.11
N LYS A 12 -44.28 13.93 -5.06
CA LYS A 12 -44.39 13.02 -6.18
C LYS A 12 -44.04 11.66 -5.61
N SER A 13 -45.07 10.84 -5.36
CA SER A 13 -44.94 9.41 -5.13
C SER A 13 -44.25 8.80 -6.35
N GLY A 14 -42.92 8.78 -6.32
CA GLY A 14 -42.11 8.04 -7.28
C GLY A 14 -42.21 6.58 -6.89
N ALA A 15 -42.95 5.79 -7.65
CA ALA A 15 -42.91 4.34 -7.51
C ALA A 15 -41.44 3.90 -7.63
N MET A 16 -40.87 3.37 -6.54
CA MET A 16 -39.57 2.71 -6.56
C MET A 16 -39.67 1.53 -7.52
N LYS A 17 -39.15 1.70 -8.74
CA LYS A 17 -38.92 0.56 -9.63
C LYS A 17 -37.78 -0.24 -9.04
N LEU A 18 -38.07 -1.49 -8.70
CA LEU A 18 -37.04 -2.46 -8.34
C LEU A 18 -36.01 -2.50 -9.47
N LEU A 19 -34.75 -2.24 -9.12
CA LEU A 19 -33.67 -2.31 -10.07
C LEU A 19 -33.41 -3.78 -10.43
N PRO A 20 -33.14 -4.09 -11.71
CA PRO A 20 -32.65 -5.41 -12.11
C PRO A 20 -31.47 -5.87 -11.24
N GLU A 21 -31.38 -7.17 -10.91
CA GLU A 21 -30.35 -7.73 -10.02
C GLU A 21 -28.91 -7.45 -10.48
N ASN A 22 -28.73 -7.19 -11.77
CA ASN A 22 -27.45 -6.87 -12.39
C ASN A 22 -27.10 -5.36 -12.31
N ILE A 23 -27.84 -4.56 -11.55
CA ILE A 23 -27.59 -3.12 -11.38
C ILE A 23 -27.35 -2.82 -9.90
N ARG A 24 -26.20 -2.24 -9.59
CA ARG A 24 -25.88 -1.74 -8.24
C ARG A 24 -25.71 -0.23 -8.25
N VAL A 25 -26.16 0.40 -7.17
CA VAL A 25 -26.14 1.86 -6.98
C VAL A 25 -25.23 2.17 -5.80
N LEU A 26 -24.20 2.95 -6.04
CA LEU A 26 -23.27 3.42 -5.01
C LEU A 26 -23.60 4.87 -4.66
N TYR A 27 -23.73 5.14 -3.37
CA TYR A 27 -23.99 6.47 -2.83
C TYR A 27 -22.74 6.98 -2.13
N PHE A 28 -22.27 8.15 -2.54
CA PHE A 28 -21.09 8.78 -1.97
C PHE A 28 -21.46 10.07 -1.27
N ALA A 29 -21.13 10.17 0.02
CA ALA A 29 -21.23 11.39 0.80
C ALA A 29 -19.97 11.56 1.65
N SER A 30 -19.30 12.71 1.51
CA SER A 30 -18.16 13.10 2.35
C SER A 30 -18.31 14.55 2.76
N GLY A 31 -17.92 14.88 3.99
CA GLY A 31 -18.08 16.21 4.58
C GLY A 31 -17.39 17.27 3.73
N GLY A 32 -18.17 18.17 3.14
CA GLY A 32 -17.68 19.27 2.28
C GLY A 32 -17.80 19.03 0.77
N VAL A 33 -18.29 17.87 0.33
CA VAL A 33 -18.57 17.58 -1.08
C VAL A 33 -20.05 17.24 -1.26
N GLU A 34 -20.66 17.74 -2.33
CA GLU A 34 -22.06 17.45 -2.66
C GLU A 34 -22.20 15.96 -3.00
N PRO A 35 -23.15 15.24 -2.37
CA PRO A 35 -23.26 13.80 -2.55
C PRO A 35 -23.64 13.45 -3.99
N TYR A 36 -23.09 12.34 -4.49
CA TYR A 36 -23.39 11.85 -5.84
C TYR A 36 -23.61 10.34 -5.86
N VAL A 37 -24.23 9.87 -6.94
CA VAL A 37 -24.64 8.49 -7.13
C VAL A 37 -24.03 7.95 -8.42
N GLU A 38 -23.48 6.73 -8.34
CA GLU A 38 -22.98 6.00 -9.51
C GLU A 38 -23.77 4.70 -9.69
N ILE A 39 -24.19 4.42 -10.93
CA ILE A 39 -24.97 3.23 -11.29
C ILE A 39 -24.08 2.32 -12.14
N ILE A 40 -23.81 1.11 -11.64
CA ILE A 40 -22.92 0.15 -12.30
C ILE A 40 -23.73 -1.09 -12.69
N THR A 41 -23.51 -1.58 -13.92
CA THR A 41 -24.08 -2.83 -14.44
C THR A 41 -23.09 -3.98 -14.32
N VAL A 42 -23.43 -5.02 -13.56
CA VAL A 42 -22.62 -6.23 -13.39
C VAL A 42 -22.91 -7.18 -14.56
N LYS A 43 -21.87 -7.59 -15.29
CA LYS A 43 -22.01 -8.60 -16.36
C LYS A 43 -21.91 -10.00 -15.75
N ASP A 44 -22.99 -10.78 -15.88
CA ASP A 44 -23.04 -12.18 -15.43
C ASP A 44 -21.94 -13.04 -16.10
N ALA A 45 -21.00 -13.53 -15.30
CA ALA A 45 -20.19 -14.69 -15.68
C ALA A 45 -20.98 -15.97 -15.37
N LYS A 46 -21.73 -16.48 -16.36
CA LYS A 46 -22.51 -17.71 -16.23
C LYS A 46 -21.91 -18.81 -17.11
N ARG A 47 -21.33 -19.85 -16.49
CA ARG A 47 -21.66 -21.29 -16.66
C ARG A 47 -20.46 -22.22 -16.41
N ARG A 48 -20.48 -22.83 -15.22
CA ARG A 48 -20.40 -24.27 -14.92
C ARG A 48 -19.54 -24.47 -13.67
N LEU A 49 -20.16 -24.78 -12.55
CA LEU A 49 -20.04 -26.06 -11.85
C LEU A 49 -21.00 -26.08 -10.65
N SER A 50 -21.37 -27.30 -10.28
CA SER A 50 -22.43 -27.74 -9.39
C SER A 50 -22.35 -27.27 -7.94
N LEU A 51 -23.53 -26.97 -7.40
CA LEU A 51 -23.99 -27.21 -6.01
C LEU A 51 -23.00 -27.92 -5.06
N SER A 52 -22.42 -27.15 -4.14
CA SER A 52 -22.46 -27.42 -2.70
C SER A 52 -22.16 -26.10 -1.95
N SER A 53 -22.99 -25.84 -0.95
CA SER A 53 -23.11 -24.64 -0.12
C SER A 53 -21.92 -24.37 0.82
N GLU A 54 -21.83 -23.12 1.31
CA GLU A 54 -20.86 -22.53 2.28
C GLU A 54 -19.55 -22.08 1.58
N ASP A 55 -19.17 -20.80 1.41
CA ASP A 55 -19.43 -19.54 2.14
C ASP A 55 -19.39 -18.33 1.19
N SER A 56 -20.31 -17.38 1.40
CA SER A 56 -20.46 -16.14 0.62
C SER A 56 -19.75 -14.94 1.26
N GLU A 57 -18.49 -15.10 1.66
CA GLU A 57 -17.64 -14.00 2.18
C GLU A 57 -16.66 -13.44 1.12
N PHE A 58 -16.46 -14.16 0.01
CA PHE A 58 -15.39 -13.93 -0.96
C PHE A 58 -15.55 -12.75 -1.95
N CYS A 59 -16.32 -11.72 -1.65
CA CYS A 59 -16.46 -10.59 -2.60
C CYS A 59 -16.49 -9.21 -1.94
N LEU A 60 -16.81 -9.12 -0.66
CA LEU A 60 -16.73 -7.86 0.07
C LEU A 60 -15.27 -7.47 0.31
N ASP A 61 -14.41 -8.42 0.69
CA ASP A 61 -12.99 -8.15 0.92
C ASP A 61 -12.26 -7.71 -0.36
N GLU A 62 -12.60 -8.31 -1.50
CA GLU A 62 -11.98 -7.97 -2.78
C GLU A 62 -12.44 -6.59 -3.29
N ILE A 63 -13.72 -6.24 -3.11
CA ILE A 63 -14.26 -4.91 -3.47
C ILE A 63 -13.76 -3.82 -2.51
N VAL A 64 -13.67 -4.11 -1.20
CA VAL A 64 -13.10 -3.20 -0.20
C VAL A 64 -11.60 -3.05 -0.42
N ALA A 65 -10.88 -4.11 -0.74
CA ALA A 65 -9.47 -4.05 -1.13
C ALA A 65 -9.29 -3.20 -2.38
N VAL A 66 -10.14 -3.35 -3.41
CA VAL A 66 -10.12 -2.50 -4.61
C VAL A 66 -10.46 -1.04 -4.29
N ALA A 67 -11.41 -0.77 -3.39
CA ALA A 67 -11.79 0.59 -3.00
C ALA A 67 -10.73 1.28 -2.12
N LEU A 68 -10.10 0.55 -1.20
CA LEU A 68 -8.97 1.02 -0.39
C LEU A 68 -7.73 1.22 -1.27
N ALA A 69 -7.48 0.29 -2.20
CA ALA A 69 -6.48 0.45 -3.25
C ALA A 69 -6.81 1.63 -4.18
N SER A 70 -8.08 1.98 -4.36
CA SER A 70 -8.49 3.16 -5.15
C SER A 70 -8.17 4.48 -4.43
N SER A 71 -8.23 4.51 -3.10
CA SER A 71 -7.77 5.65 -2.30
C SER A 71 -6.24 5.74 -2.27
N SER A 72 -5.53 4.60 -2.26
CA SER A 72 -4.06 4.57 -2.38
C SER A 72 -3.56 4.82 -3.80
N MET A 73 -4.33 4.49 -4.84
CA MET A 73 -3.99 4.61 -6.26
C MET A 73 -3.61 6.03 -6.70
N MET A 74 -4.25 7.05 -6.13
CA MET A 74 -3.97 8.46 -6.46
C MET A 74 -2.61 8.91 -5.91
N CYS A 75 -2.22 8.43 -4.73
CA CYS A 75 -0.89 8.68 -4.16
C CYS A 75 0.17 7.82 -4.88
N PHE A 76 -0.19 6.58 -5.19
CA PHE A 76 0.62 5.59 -5.88
C PHE A 76 1.00 5.97 -7.32
N ASN A 77 0.07 6.53 -8.12
CA ASN A 77 0.36 6.88 -9.52
C ASN A 77 1.41 8.00 -9.64
N ASN A 78 1.34 9.03 -8.79
CA ASN A 78 2.34 10.09 -8.76
C ASN A 78 3.68 9.58 -8.19
N LEU A 79 3.61 8.77 -7.13
CA LEU A 79 4.75 8.07 -6.53
C LEU A 79 5.50 7.23 -7.58
N PHE A 80 4.78 6.45 -8.39
CA PHE A 80 5.36 5.61 -9.41
C PHE A 80 5.95 6.38 -10.57
N GLN A 81 5.32 7.47 -11.02
CA GLN A 81 5.91 8.32 -12.05
C GLN A 81 7.25 8.91 -11.59
N GLN A 82 7.36 9.28 -10.32
CA GLN A 82 8.61 9.78 -9.73
C GLN A 82 9.63 8.65 -9.52
N LEU A 83 9.21 7.48 -9.03
CA LEU A 83 10.11 6.33 -8.83
C LEU A 83 10.54 5.63 -10.13
N ALA A 84 9.71 5.62 -11.17
CA ALA A 84 9.91 4.81 -12.40
C ALA A 84 11.24 5.09 -13.10
N ALA A 85 11.72 6.33 -13.04
CA ALA A 85 13.03 6.72 -13.58
C ALA A 85 14.20 6.03 -12.86
N HIS A 86 13.98 5.55 -11.65
CA HIS A 86 14.98 4.98 -10.75
C HIS A 86 14.79 3.49 -10.45
N MET A 87 13.69 2.90 -10.92
CA MET A 87 13.46 1.47 -10.79
C MET A 87 14.42 0.69 -11.69
N PRO A 88 14.92 -0.50 -11.27
CA PRO A 88 15.77 -1.30 -12.12
C PRO A 88 15.11 -1.61 -13.46
N ALA A 89 15.90 -1.63 -14.53
CA ALA A 89 15.40 -1.85 -15.90
C ALA A 89 14.51 -3.11 -16.02
N ARG A 90 14.81 -4.16 -15.24
CA ARG A 90 14.01 -5.40 -15.19
C ARG A 90 12.58 -5.24 -14.68
N THR A 91 12.27 -4.13 -14.02
CA THR A 91 10.93 -3.81 -13.49
C THR A 91 10.15 -2.84 -14.38
N GLN A 92 10.82 -2.23 -15.37
CA GLN A 92 10.17 -1.26 -16.26
C GLN A 92 9.28 -1.98 -17.28
N GLY A 93 8.08 -1.44 -17.49
CA GLY A 93 7.09 -1.99 -18.42
C GLY A 93 6.16 -3.04 -17.82
N TYR A 94 6.43 -3.53 -16.61
CA TYR A 94 5.53 -4.44 -15.88
C TYR A 94 4.60 -3.66 -14.93
N PRO A 95 3.32 -4.07 -14.82
CA PRO A 95 2.41 -3.44 -13.87
C PRO A 95 2.78 -3.82 -12.44
N TRP A 96 2.74 -2.85 -11.55
CA TRP A 96 2.93 -3.08 -10.13
C TRP A 96 1.63 -3.57 -9.50
N GLN A 97 1.75 -4.63 -8.70
CA GLN A 97 0.64 -5.30 -8.03
C GLN A 97 0.80 -5.19 -6.52
N LEU A 98 -0.30 -4.88 -5.83
CA LEU A 98 -0.32 -4.81 -4.38
C LEU A 98 -0.24 -6.24 -3.82
N VAL A 99 0.78 -6.50 -3.02
CA VAL A 99 0.97 -7.80 -2.35
C VAL A 99 0.51 -7.73 -0.90
N TYR A 100 0.74 -6.59 -0.25
CA TYR A 100 0.41 -6.40 1.15
C TYR A 100 0.04 -4.95 1.43
N SER A 101 -0.90 -4.73 2.33
CA SER A 101 -1.30 -3.41 2.81
C SER A 101 -1.82 -3.56 4.23
N THR A 102 -1.40 -2.68 5.15
CA THR A 102 -1.91 -2.70 6.53
C THR A 102 -3.41 -2.42 6.61
N ALA A 103 -3.96 -1.68 5.64
CA ALA A 103 -5.39 -1.38 5.56
C ALA A 103 -6.25 -2.60 5.15
N VAL A 104 -5.66 -3.53 4.40
CA VAL A 104 -6.37 -4.70 3.86
C VAL A 104 -6.05 -5.98 4.66
N HIS A 105 -4.80 -6.16 5.04
CA HIS A 105 -4.27 -7.42 5.59
C HIS A 105 -3.98 -7.35 7.10
N GLY A 106 -4.24 -6.20 7.73
CA GLY A 106 -3.91 -5.93 9.13
C GLY A 106 -2.44 -5.58 9.34
N SER A 107 -2.03 -5.39 10.60
CA SER A 107 -0.72 -4.87 10.98
C SER A 107 0.12 -5.98 11.63
N SER A 108 0.57 -6.95 10.83
CA SER A 108 1.41 -8.05 11.34
C SER A 108 2.51 -8.41 10.36
N LEU A 109 3.76 -8.34 10.83
CA LEU A 109 4.95 -8.73 10.06
C LEU A 109 4.89 -10.19 9.61
N LYS A 110 4.30 -11.07 10.42
CA LYS A 110 4.08 -12.48 10.04
C LYS A 110 3.13 -12.61 8.85
N THR A 111 2.06 -11.80 8.82
CA THR A 111 1.15 -11.76 7.68
C THR A 111 1.84 -11.17 6.45
N LEU A 112 2.69 -10.15 6.62
CA LEU A 112 3.53 -9.64 5.54
C LEU A 112 4.40 -10.76 4.95
N TYR A 113 5.15 -11.50 5.77
CA TYR A 113 5.97 -12.61 5.26
C TYR A 113 5.17 -13.70 4.56
N ARG A 114 3.97 -14.02 5.05
CA ARG A 114 3.08 -15.00 4.39
C ARG A 114 2.67 -14.55 2.99
N ASN A 115 2.42 -13.26 2.77
CA ASN A 115 2.08 -12.72 1.45
C ASN A 115 3.29 -12.64 0.51
N MET A 116 4.51 -12.75 1.03
CA MET A 116 5.73 -12.81 0.21
C MET A 116 6.09 -14.23 -0.26
N VAL A 117 5.45 -15.26 0.29
CA VAL A 117 5.77 -16.66 -0.04
C VAL A 117 5.43 -16.95 -1.50
N GLY A 118 6.40 -17.49 -2.24
CA GLY A 118 6.24 -17.86 -3.64
C GLY A 118 6.50 -16.73 -4.64
N LEU A 119 6.79 -15.51 -4.17
CA LEU A 119 7.28 -14.45 -5.03
C LEU A 119 8.74 -14.70 -5.43
N ASP A 120 9.07 -14.38 -6.68
CA ASP A 120 10.43 -14.40 -7.24
C ASP A 120 10.79 -13.07 -7.92
N SER A 121 10.09 -12.00 -7.50
CA SER A 121 10.17 -10.66 -8.05
C SER A 121 10.60 -9.67 -6.97
N PRO A 122 11.25 -8.56 -7.36
CA PRO A 122 11.59 -7.52 -6.40
C PRO A 122 10.33 -6.88 -5.82
N VAL A 123 10.48 -6.28 -4.64
CA VAL A 123 9.38 -5.66 -3.92
C VAL A 123 9.68 -4.20 -3.58
N LEU A 124 8.64 -3.37 -3.60
CA LEU A 124 8.68 -1.98 -3.18
C LEU A 124 7.86 -1.84 -1.90
N LEU A 125 8.54 -1.53 -0.81
CA LEU A 125 7.95 -1.16 0.45
C LEU A 125 7.69 0.35 0.46
N VAL A 126 6.45 0.75 0.71
CA VAL A 126 6.01 2.13 0.83
C VAL A 126 5.41 2.34 2.21
N ILE A 127 5.91 3.33 2.93
CA ILE A 127 5.45 3.69 4.27
C ILE A 127 5.00 5.13 4.24
N LYS A 128 3.85 5.38 4.86
CA LYS A 128 3.39 6.70 5.21
C LYS A 128 3.32 6.79 6.72
N ASP A 129 3.99 7.78 7.30
CA ASP A 129 3.95 8.00 8.75
C ASP A 129 2.76 8.89 9.17
N LEU A 130 2.53 9.01 10.48
CA LEU A 130 1.50 9.91 11.03
C LEU A 130 1.74 11.40 10.72
N HIS A 131 2.98 11.79 10.38
CA HIS A 131 3.34 13.14 9.93
C HIS A 131 3.12 13.34 8.43
N LYS A 132 2.50 12.37 7.75
CA LYS A 132 2.20 12.39 6.30
C LYS A 132 3.43 12.35 5.41
N LYS A 133 4.60 12.00 5.94
CA LYS A 133 5.80 11.76 5.15
C LYS A 133 5.74 10.39 4.52
N VAL A 134 6.18 10.30 3.26
CA VAL A 134 6.22 9.05 2.50
C VAL A 134 7.67 8.67 2.23
N PHE A 135 8.04 7.45 2.58
CA PHE A 135 9.38 6.90 2.40
C PHE A 135 9.31 5.38 2.35
N GLY A 136 10.44 4.72 2.09
CA GLY A 136 10.46 3.28 2.05
C GLY A 136 11.72 2.72 1.42
N ALA A 137 11.59 1.51 0.88
CA ALA A 137 12.69 0.76 0.32
C ALA A 137 12.26 -0.03 -0.91
N PHE A 138 13.12 -0.06 -1.92
CA PHE A 138 13.08 -1.10 -2.93
C PHE A 138 14.00 -2.24 -2.48
N SER A 139 13.50 -3.47 -2.50
CA SER A 139 14.28 -4.66 -2.22
C SER A 139 14.36 -5.55 -3.46
N SER A 140 15.57 -6.04 -3.75
CA SER A 140 15.79 -6.97 -4.87
C SER A 140 15.11 -8.32 -4.69
N ASP A 141 14.72 -8.65 -3.46
CA ASP A 141 14.20 -9.94 -3.03
C ASP A 141 12.95 -9.73 -2.13
N PRO A 142 11.95 -10.63 -2.17
CA PRO A 142 10.82 -10.57 -1.25
C PRO A 142 11.24 -10.63 0.23
N PHE A 143 10.47 -9.97 1.09
CA PHE A 143 10.75 -9.96 2.53
C PHE A 143 10.54 -11.35 3.15
N ARG A 144 11.53 -11.84 3.91
CA ARG A 144 11.50 -13.15 4.56
C ARG A 144 12.28 -13.15 5.87
N VAL A 145 11.93 -14.10 6.73
CA VAL A 145 12.77 -14.43 7.90
C VAL A 145 14.07 -15.03 7.41
N SER A 146 15.20 -14.52 7.91
CA SER A 146 16.54 -14.96 7.52
C SER A 146 17.50 -14.97 8.71
N ALA A 147 18.42 -15.93 8.74
CA ALA A 147 19.50 -15.96 9.73
C ALA A 147 20.63 -14.96 9.41
N SER A 148 20.75 -14.57 8.14
CA SER A 148 21.74 -13.64 7.63
C SER A 148 21.08 -12.58 6.75
N CYS A 149 21.80 -11.48 6.51
CA CYS A 149 21.37 -10.49 5.53
C CYS A 149 21.28 -11.12 4.13
N TYR A 150 20.34 -10.62 3.32
CA TYR A 150 20.13 -11.01 1.92
C TYR A 150 19.78 -9.78 1.07
N GLY A 151 19.71 -9.99 -0.24
CA GLY A 151 19.50 -8.93 -1.22
C GLY A 151 20.75 -8.65 -2.05
N THR A 152 20.60 -7.73 -3.01
CA THR A 152 21.67 -7.28 -3.91
C THR A 152 21.82 -5.76 -3.86
N GLY A 153 22.86 -5.24 -4.52
CA GLY A 153 23.10 -3.79 -4.66
C GLY A 153 22.01 -3.03 -5.44
N GLU A 154 21.01 -3.71 -6.00
CA GLU A 154 19.81 -3.05 -6.52
C GLU A 154 18.89 -2.53 -5.41
N THR A 155 19.05 -3.01 -4.17
CA THR A 155 18.29 -2.52 -3.01
C THR A 155 18.64 -1.06 -2.74
N PHE A 156 17.64 -0.21 -2.52
CA PHE A 156 17.83 1.20 -2.19
C PHE A 156 16.75 1.71 -1.25
N LEU A 157 17.07 2.74 -0.49
CA LEU A 157 16.09 3.49 0.30
C LEU A 157 15.63 4.73 -0.48
N PHE A 158 14.41 5.17 -0.22
CA PHE A 158 13.89 6.42 -0.77
C PHE A 158 13.08 7.19 0.27
N SER A 159 13.04 8.52 0.13
CA SER A 159 12.18 9.40 0.90
C SER A 159 11.67 10.55 0.02
N PHE A 160 10.41 10.92 0.21
CA PHE A 160 9.79 12.09 -0.42
C PHE A 160 9.79 13.24 0.56
N ASN A 161 10.49 14.31 0.20
CA ASN A 161 10.32 15.61 0.81
C ASN A 161 9.51 16.50 -0.14
N SER A 162 8.91 17.57 0.40
CA SER A 162 7.91 18.43 -0.25
C SER A 162 8.25 18.89 -1.68
N ASP A 163 9.52 18.88 -2.08
CA ASP A 163 9.99 19.28 -3.41
C ASP A 163 11.00 18.32 -4.08
N PHE A 164 11.48 17.29 -3.38
CA PHE A 164 12.56 16.42 -3.89
C PHE A 164 12.45 14.97 -3.42
N GLN A 165 12.75 14.06 -4.34
CA GLN A 165 12.96 12.64 -4.06
C GLN A 165 14.44 12.42 -3.71
N VAL A 166 14.69 11.81 -2.55
CA VAL A 166 16.03 11.39 -2.16
C VAL A 166 16.13 9.87 -2.35
N ARG A 167 16.94 9.44 -3.32
CA ARG A 167 17.33 8.03 -3.49
C ARG A 167 18.68 7.79 -2.83
N LEU A 168 18.78 6.68 -2.10
CA LEU A 168 19.95 6.29 -1.35
C LEU A 168 20.37 4.90 -1.83
N GLU A 169 21.24 4.91 -2.83
CA GLU A 169 21.79 3.70 -3.45
C GLU A 169 22.82 3.03 -2.54
N TRP A 170 23.12 1.78 -2.86
CA TRP A 170 24.17 1.04 -2.19
C TRP A 170 25.53 1.76 -2.27
N SER A 171 26.19 1.94 -1.13
CA SER A 171 27.48 2.63 -1.02
C SER A 171 28.69 1.81 -1.49
N GLY A 172 28.52 0.50 -1.63
CA GLY A 172 29.63 -0.43 -1.88
C GLY A 172 30.40 -0.88 -0.63
N GLU A 173 30.09 -0.34 0.56
CA GLU A 173 30.90 -0.61 1.77
C GLU A 173 30.66 -1.99 2.39
N ASN A 174 29.42 -2.49 2.37
CA ASN A 174 29.04 -3.78 2.93
C ASN A 174 27.76 -4.31 2.23
N SER A 175 27.33 -5.53 2.54
CA SER A 175 26.15 -6.16 1.91
C SER A 175 25.01 -6.43 2.90
N TYR A 176 24.84 -5.58 3.91
CA TYR A 176 23.78 -5.71 4.92
C TYR A 176 22.47 -5.05 4.44
N PHE A 177 21.95 -5.53 3.31
CA PHE A 177 20.80 -4.92 2.64
C PHE A 177 19.48 -5.13 3.38
N VAL A 178 19.06 -6.38 3.59
CA VAL A 178 17.81 -6.72 4.27
C VAL A 178 18.03 -7.87 5.24
N SER A 179 17.42 -7.79 6.42
CA SER A 179 17.39 -8.84 7.43
C SER A 179 16.01 -8.87 8.08
N GLY A 180 15.41 -10.05 8.17
CA GLY A 180 14.07 -10.22 8.75
C GLY A 180 14.07 -11.28 9.84
N ASN A 181 13.36 -11.02 10.93
CA ASN A 181 13.04 -12.03 11.94
C ASN A 181 11.57 -11.90 12.37
N LEU A 182 11.11 -12.72 13.32
CA LEU A 182 9.70 -12.71 13.72
C LEU A 182 9.28 -11.42 14.45
N GLU A 183 10.24 -10.62 14.90
CA GLU A 183 10.03 -9.44 15.74
C GLU A 183 10.33 -8.13 15.01
N SER A 184 11.05 -8.17 13.89
CA SER A 184 11.46 -6.98 13.16
C SER A 184 11.86 -7.25 11.72
N LEU A 185 11.64 -6.23 10.88
CA LEU A 185 12.20 -6.12 9.54
C LEU A 185 13.22 -4.99 9.51
N GLN A 186 14.40 -5.27 8.95
CA GLN A 186 15.56 -4.39 9.00
C GLN A 186 16.10 -4.21 7.58
N ILE A 187 16.33 -2.96 7.17
CA ILE A 187 16.86 -2.61 5.86
C ILE A 187 18.02 -1.62 6.03
N GLY A 188 19.19 -1.99 5.51
CA GLY A 188 20.42 -1.22 5.57
C GLY A 188 21.06 -1.27 6.94
N GLY A 189 21.96 -2.21 7.17
CA GLY A 189 22.67 -2.36 8.45
C GLY A 189 24.05 -1.68 8.48
N GLY A 190 24.80 -2.02 9.52
CA GLY A 190 26.17 -1.56 9.75
C GLY A 190 26.25 -0.35 10.69
N GLY A 191 27.32 -0.26 11.49
CA GLY A 191 27.57 0.90 12.34
C GLY A 191 26.66 1.07 13.56
N GLY A 192 25.84 0.06 13.91
CA GLY A 192 25.02 0.05 15.12
C GLY A 192 23.55 0.47 14.94
N GLY A 193 23.16 0.91 13.74
CA GLY A 193 21.78 1.29 13.40
C GLY A 193 21.31 0.67 12.09
N PHE A 194 20.03 0.91 11.77
CA PHE A 194 19.41 0.47 10.51
C PHE A 194 18.87 1.67 9.74
N GLY A 195 19.06 1.66 8.42
CA GLY A 195 18.50 2.66 7.51
C GLY A 195 16.99 2.74 7.62
N LEU A 196 16.33 1.58 7.78
CA LEU A 196 14.91 1.46 8.10
C LEU A 196 14.69 0.20 8.95
N TRP A 197 13.98 0.36 10.05
CA TRP A 197 13.58 -0.71 10.97
C TRP A 197 12.07 -0.63 11.22
N LEU A 198 11.42 -1.78 11.31
CA LEU A 198 10.00 -1.93 11.62
C LEU A 198 9.82 -3.03 12.66
N ASP A 199 8.87 -2.84 13.58
CA ASP A 199 8.48 -3.82 14.60
C ASP A 199 7.57 -4.94 14.05
N ALA A 200 7.27 -5.92 14.91
CA ALA A 200 6.46 -7.09 14.59
C ALA A 200 5.01 -6.75 14.21
N ASP A 201 4.52 -5.62 14.72
CA ASP A 201 3.15 -5.13 14.54
C ASP A 201 3.07 -4.12 13.38
N LEU A 202 4.18 -3.83 12.69
CA LEU A 202 4.28 -2.85 11.61
C LEU A 202 3.69 -1.48 12.01
N TYR A 203 3.85 -1.11 13.28
CA TYR A 203 3.27 0.09 13.87
C TYR A 203 4.36 1.09 14.27
N HIS A 204 5.42 0.61 14.91
CA HIS A 204 6.60 1.43 15.18
C HIS A 204 7.70 1.14 14.16
N GLY A 205 8.40 2.18 13.79
CA GLY A 205 9.63 2.06 13.04
C GLY A 205 10.64 3.11 13.44
N SER A 206 11.88 2.86 13.03
CA SER A 206 12.99 3.78 13.24
C SER A 206 13.85 3.85 11.99
N SER A 207 14.49 4.99 11.76
CA SER A 207 15.39 5.22 10.63
C SER A 207 16.63 5.98 11.09
N PHE A 208 17.77 5.31 11.00
CA PHE A 208 19.08 5.84 11.37
C PHE A 208 19.98 5.98 10.13
N SER A 209 21.10 6.68 10.29
CA SER A 209 22.16 6.63 9.29
C SER A 209 22.81 5.25 9.29
N CYS A 210 23.02 4.66 8.11
CA CYS A 210 23.75 3.41 7.98
C CYS A 210 24.85 3.49 6.91
N PRO A 211 25.97 2.76 7.06
CA PRO A 211 27.04 2.69 6.05
C PRO A 211 26.59 2.04 4.73
N THR A 212 25.59 1.16 4.76
CA THR A 212 25.10 0.43 3.57
C THR A 212 24.58 1.37 2.49
N PHE A 213 23.86 2.43 2.88
CA PHE A 213 23.26 3.38 1.95
C PHE A 213 23.77 4.82 2.14
N ARG A 214 24.62 5.06 3.16
CA ARG A 214 25.08 6.39 3.58
C ARG A 214 23.93 7.40 3.69
N ASN A 215 22.80 6.94 4.22
CA ASN A 215 21.59 7.74 4.33
C ASN A 215 21.60 8.64 5.57
N ALA A 216 20.85 9.73 5.50
CA ALA A 216 20.29 10.38 6.68
C ALA A 216 18.98 9.66 7.10
N SER A 217 18.42 10.03 8.26
CA SER A 217 17.10 9.51 8.66
C SER A 217 16.05 9.80 7.58
N LEU A 218 15.27 8.78 7.24
CA LEU A 218 14.25 8.85 6.17
C LEU A 218 13.00 9.61 6.62
N SER A 219 12.69 9.55 7.91
CA SER A 219 11.56 10.23 8.58
C SER A 219 11.95 11.64 9.06
N THR A 220 10.99 12.37 9.64
CA THR A 220 11.28 13.70 10.23
C THR A 220 12.06 13.57 11.55
N GLN A 221 11.84 12.47 12.27
CA GLN A 221 12.53 12.07 13.49
C GLN A 221 13.08 10.65 13.30
N GLU A 222 14.01 10.21 14.14
CA GLU A 222 14.55 8.85 14.03
C GLU A 222 13.46 7.80 14.22
N ASP A 223 12.59 7.99 15.21
CA ASP A 223 11.42 7.13 15.43
C ASP A 223 10.17 7.69 14.73
N PHE A 224 9.35 6.80 14.21
CA PHE A 224 8.09 7.14 13.56
C PHE A 224 7.00 6.11 13.85
N ILE A 225 5.76 6.56 13.74
CA ILE A 225 4.57 5.71 13.81
C ILE A 225 4.02 5.56 12.39
N VAL A 226 3.83 4.32 11.97
CA VAL A 226 3.27 3.96 10.68
C VAL A 226 1.78 4.30 10.66
N GLN A 227 1.38 5.10 9.67
CA GLN A 227 -0.02 5.32 9.34
C GLN A 227 -0.50 4.22 8.39
N ASP A 228 0.15 4.11 7.24
CA ASP A 228 -0.16 3.15 6.18
C ASP A 228 1.15 2.51 5.70
N LEU A 229 1.13 1.21 5.46
CA LEU A 229 2.25 0.48 4.87
C LEU A 229 1.74 -0.42 3.77
N GLU A 230 2.36 -0.32 2.60
CA GLU A 230 2.07 -1.16 1.45
C GLU A 230 3.33 -1.82 0.92
N VAL A 231 3.18 -3.02 0.37
CA VAL A 231 4.23 -3.70 -0.38
C VAL A 231 3.69 -4.07 -1.76
N TRP A 232 4.45 -3.69 -2.76
CA TRP A 232 4.12 -3.89 -4.16
C TRP A 232 5.17 -4.76 -4.83
N THR A 233 4.80 -5.50 -5.86
CA THR A 233 5.72 -6.29 -6.68
C THR A 233 5.42 -6.13 -8.16
N VAL A 234 6.37 -6.52 -9.01
CA VAL A 234 6.16 -6.65 -10.46
C VAL A 234 5.88 -8.11 -10.81
N GLN A 235 4.86 -8.33 -11.64
CA GLN A 235 4.56 -9.66 -12.17
C GLN A 235 5.27 -9.80 -13.51
N ASN A 236 6.29 -10.68 -13.56
CA ASN A 236 6.98 -11.07 -14.79
C ASN A 236 6.15 -12.09 -15.58
#